data_AF-C9KJW6-F1
#
_entry.id   AF-C9KJW6-F1
#
_cell.length_a   1.000
_cell.length_b   1.000
_cell.length_c   1.000
_cell.angle_alpha   90.00
_cell.angle_beta   90.00
_cell.angle_gamma   90.00
#
_symmetry.space_group_name_H-M   'P 1'
#
loop_
_entity.id
_entity.type
_entity.pdbx_description
1 polymer ?
#
loop_
_entity_poly.entity_id
_entity_poly.type
_entity_poly.pdbx_seq_one_letter_code
_entity_poly.pdbx_strand_id
1 'polypeptide(L)'
;MANEPSRITDNLLNIFNYSFVETVPYEFFKPRPERDIAVKLVDKEYHCAGCGKVTHVVYQERPLTYFSKGKLREQQAIYEKLGKRFPTQEEIDGGQPFTNEAIGYCRDCAAKDILQDKAAGQRVCNLALQLHGEDELVVAKARAVMEGALKKWLAGIESADAFLQYGLGDFNAVRDLICSVMLQDTAEEEAVLAAYTEKVAAIKEEIGKLLESLPDTWQAYAARSTGVYESMNDKMYHEYTVIFPKPGVIPEDYYIYRSIEKSRVQMFLEQPRIESLEELLMEVGFHGEWIDLVNQRLQELVAQA
;
A
#
# COMPACT_ATOMS: atom_id res chain seq x y z
N MET A 1 1.02 17.18 -21.34
CA MET A 1 0.26 16.27 -20.47
C MET A 1 -0.02 17.06 -19.22
N ALA A 2 -1.24 17.58 -19.06
CA ALA A 2 -1.62 18.25 -17.82
C ALA A 2 -1.54 17.21 -16.70
N ASN A 3 -0.85 17.53 -15.60
CA ASN A 3 -0.81 16.67 -14.42
C ASN A 3 -2.26 16.38 -14.02
N GLU A 4 -2.71 15.14 -14.21
CA GLU A 4 -3.90 14.65 -13.53
C GLU A 4 -3.70 14.94 -12.03
N PRO A 5 -4.71 15.47 -11.32
CA PRO A 5 -4.61 15.61 -9.87
C PRO A 5 -4.24 14.24 -9.30
N SER A 6 -3.18 14.17 -8.50
CA SER A 6 -2.84 12.94 -7.78
C SER A 6 -4.08 12.47 -7.02
N ARG A 7 -4.43 11.20 -7.14
CA ARG A 7 -5.54 10.61 -6.38
C ARG A 7 -5.32 10.83 -4.88
N ILE A 8 -6.39 11.09 -4.15
CA ILE A 8 -6.39 11.28 -2.69
C ILE A 8 -5.80 10.02 -2.04
N THR A 9 -6.24 8.84 -2.49
CA THR A 9 -5.76 7.54 -2.00
C THR A 9 -4.27 7.32 -2.25
N ASP A 10 -3.73 7.73 -3.39
CA ASP A 10 -2.29 7.65 -3.69
C ASP A 10 -1.46 8.54 -2.73
N ASN A 11 -1.95 9.76 -2.45
CA ASN A 11 -1.29 10.65 -1.51
C ASN A 11 -1.32 10.08 -0.08
N LEU A 12 -2.46 9.52 0.35
CA LEU A 12 -2.60 8.86 1.65
C LEU A 12 -1.64 7.66 1.79
N LEU A 13 -1.51 6.84 0.75
CA LEU A 13 -0.54 5.74 0.71
C LEU A 13 0.90 6.23 0.84
N ASN A 14 1.26 7.29 0.12
CA ASN A 14 2.60 7.87 0.19
C ASN A 14 2.93 8.38 1.60
N ILE A 15 2.00 9.09 2.23
CA ILE A 15 2.18 9.62 3.58
C ILE A 15 2.15 8.52 4.63
N PHE A 16 1.31 7.50 4.47
CA PHE A 16 1.32 6.31 5.31
C PHE A 16 2.67 5.60 5.23
N ASN A 17 3.18 5.38 4.02
CA ASN A 17 4.48 4.76 3.81
C ASN A 17 5.60 5.59 4.45
N TYR A 18 5.60 6.90 4.29
CA TYR A 18 6.59 7.77 4.93
C TYR A 18 6.53 7.71 6.46
N SER A 19 5.33 7.58 7.02
CA SER A 19 5.08 7.59 8.46
C SER A 19 5.40 6.25 9.14
N PHE A 20 5.18 5.13 8.44
CA PHE A 20 5.22 3.78 9.05
C PHE A 20 6.14 2.77 8.32
N VAL A 21 6.51 3.00 7.06
CA VAL A 21 7.18 2.00 6.19
C VAL A 21 8.60 2.41 5.76
N GLU A 22 8.81 3.56 5.13
CA GLU A 22 10.12 3.99 4.61
C GLU A 22 10.31 5.50 4.80
N THR A 23 11.28 5.88 5.62
CA THR A 23 11.31 7.18 6.29
C THR A 23 12.25 8.20 5.65
N VAL A 24 12.82 7.89 4.48
CA VAL A 24 13.98 8.61 3.95
C VAL A 24 13.63 9.45 2.71
N PRO A 25 13.96 10.76 2.69
CA PRO A 25 13.70 11.63 1.54
C PRO A 25 14.59 11.27 0.34
N TYR A 26 14.11 11.55 -0.89
CA TYR A 26 14.90 11.41 -2.11
C TYR A 26 15.87 12.58 -2.29
N GLU A 27 17.15 12.30 -2.53
CA GLU A 27 18.17 13.30 -2.87
C GLU A 27 19.04 12.81 -4.02
N PHE A 28 19.66 13.72 -4.78
CA PHE A 28 20.65 13.40 -5.82
C PHE A 28 22.07 13.51 -5.25
N PHE A 29 22.84 12.42 -5.25
CA PHE A 29 24.25 12.43 -4.86
C PHE A 29 25.03 11.26 -5.45
N LYS A 30 26.36 11.45 -5.56
CA LYS A 30 27.29 10.37 -5.89
C LYS A 30 27.74 9.66 -4.60
N PRO A 31 27.60 8.32 -4.47
CA PRO A 31 28.06 7.56 -3.31
C PRO A 31 29.50 7.90 -2.92
N ARG A 32 29.76 8.03 -1.61
CA ARG A 32 31.08 8.40 -1.08
C ARG A 32 31.65 7.25 -0.25
N PRO A 33 32.86 6.73 -0.58
CA PRO A 33 33.47 5.60 0.15
C PRO A 33 33.65 5.82 1.66
N GLU A 34 33.74 7.08 2.09
CA GLU A 34 33.84 7.44 3.51
C GLU A 34 32.57 7.10 4.31
N ARG A 35 31.40 7.07 3.64
CA ARG A 35 30.07 6.89 4.25
C ARG A 35 29.39 5.59 3.80
N ASP A 36 29.60 5.21 2.55
CA ASP A 36 28.83 4.20 1.85
C ASP A 36 29.73 3.02 1.45
N ILE A 37 29.22 1.79 1.61
CA ILE A 37 29.90 0.55 1.26
C ILE A 37 29.14 -0.10 0.09
N ALA A 38 29.84 -0.41 -0.99
CA ALA A 38 29.26 -1.10 -2.13
C ALA A 38 29.07 -2.58 -1.80
N VAL A 39 27.86 -3.10 -2.00
CA VAL A 39 27.47 -4.46 -1.68
C VAL A 39 26.79 -5.08 -2.89
N LYS A 40 27.13 -6.33 -3.23
CA LYS A 40 26.42 -7.11 -4.26
C LYS A 40 25.15 -7.72 -3.65
N LEU A 41 24.16 -6.89 -3.42
CA LEU A 41 22.88 -7.29 -2.83
C LEU A 41 22.05 -8.09 -3.83
N VAL A 42 21.66 -9.32 -3.48
CA VAL A 42 20.95 -10.23 -4.39
C VAL A 42 19.53 -10.57 -3.94
N ASP A 43 19.29 -10.62 -2.64
CA ASP A 43 18.01 -11.02 -2.07
C ASP A 43 17.85 -10.55 -0.62
N LYS A 44 16.68 -10.84 -0.06
CA LYS A 44 16.37 -10.66 1.35
C LYS A 44 15.64 -11.86 1.93
N GLU A 45 15.97 -12.20 3.17
CA GLU A 45 15.23 -13.16 3.96
C GLU A 45 14.52 -12.48 5.14
N TYR A 46 13.23 -12.76 5.26
CA TYR A 46 12.40 -12.34 6.37
C TYR A 46 12.14 -13.51 7.32
N HIS A 47 12.61 -13.41 8.55
CA HIS A 47 12.50 -14.44 9.58
C HIS A 47 11.38 -14.11 10.55
N CYS A 48 10.36 -14.96 10.59
CA CYS A 48 9.27 -14.82 11.54
C CYS A 48 9.68 -15.33 12.93
N ALA A 49 9.75 -14.44 13.92
CA ALA A 49 10.06 -14.78 15.30
C ALA A 49 8.97 -15.64 15.99
N GLY A 50 7.73 -15.63 15.48
CA GLY A 50 6.61 -16.38 16.05
C GLY A 50 6.52 -17.84 15.60
N CYS A 51 6.71 -18.12 14.31
CA CYS A 51 6.57 -19.47 13.75
C CYS A 51 7.82 -20.02 13.07
N GLY A 52 8.90 -19.23 12.97
CA GLY A 52 10.13 -19.63 12.28
C GLY A 52 10.03 -19.63 10.75
N LYS A 53 8.90 -19.20 10.15
CA LYS A 53 8.77 -19.05 8.69
C LYS A 53 9.86 -18.12 8.16
N VAL A 54 10.57 -18.57 7.14
CA VAL A 54 11.50 -17.75 6.36
C VAL A 54 10.87 -17.46 5.00
N THR A 55 10.66 -16.19 4.67
CA THR A 55 10.21 -15.75 3.35
C THR A 55 11.40 -15.16 2.60
N HIS A 56 11.71 -15.71 1.43
CA HIS A 56 12.80 -15.27 0.56
C HIS A 56 12.28 -14.37 -0.54
N VAL A 57 12.92 -13.20 -0.71
CA VAL A 57 12.57 -12.19 -1.70
C VAL A 57 13.77 -11.94 -2.57
N VAL A 58 13.67 -12.35 -3.84
CA VAL A 58 14.72 -12.09 -4.82
C VAL A 58 14.61 -10.66 -5.33
N TYR A 59 15.74 -9.95 -5.34
CA TYR A 59 15.81 -8.59 -5.84
C TYR A 59 16.09 -8.51 -7.34
N GLN A 60 15.73 -7.39 -7.94
CA GLN A 60 16.14 -7.05 -9.30
C GLN A 60 17.66 -6.99 -9.38
N GLU A 61 18.22 -7.58 -10.43
CA GLU A 61 19.66 -7.62 -10.61
C GLU A 61 20.21 -6.20 -10.80
N ARG A 62 21.18 -5.84 -9.95
CA ARG A 62 21.93 -4.59 -10.04
C ARG A 62 23.40 -4.87 -9.81
N PRO A 63 24.32 -4.11 -10.44
CA PRO A 63 25.76 -4.34 -10.28
C PRO A 63 26.21 -4.19 -8.83
N LEU A 64 25.80 -3.10 -8.16
CA LEU A 64 26.11 -2.79 -6.76
C LEU A 64 24.99 -1.97 -6.13
N THR A 65 24.75 -2.19 -4.84
CA THR A 65 23.89 -1.38 -3.97
C THR A 65 24.73 -0.82 -2.83
N TYR A 66 24.58 0.46 -2.54
CA TYR A 66 25.38 1.17 -1.55
C TYR A 66 24.67 1.20 -0.20
N PHE A 67 25.26 0.54 0.79
CA PHE A 67 24.82 0.56 2.18
C PHE A 67 25.47 1.73 2.92
N SER A 68 24.69 2.46 3.72
CA SER A 68 25.30 3.28 4.76
C SER A 68 26.00 2.38 5.78
N LYS A 69 27.10 2.87 6.37
CA LYS A 69 27.77 2.15 7.47
C LYS A 69 26.84 1.84 8.65
N GLY A 70 25.79 2.64 8.87
CA GLY A 70 24.76 2.37 9.88
C GLY A 70 23.92 1.14 9.53
N LYS A 71 23.30 1.12 8.34
CA LYS A 71 22.56 -0.05 7.84
C LYS A 71 23.38 -1.32 7.81
N LEU A 72 24.64 -1.25 7.41
CA LEU A 72 25.48 -2.45 7.39
C LEU A 72 25.76 -3.00 8.80
N ARG A 73 25.90 -2.13 9.81
CA ARG A 73 26.00 -2.54 11.22
C ARG A 73 24.68 -3.10 11.75
N GLU A 74 23.54 -2.53 11.37
CA GLU A 74 22.22 -3.10 11.70
C GLU A 74 22.09 -4.51 11.14
N GLN A 75 22.51 -4.72 9.89
CA GLN A 75 22.55 -6.05 9.28
C GLN A 75 23.48 -7.00 10.02
N GLN A 76 24.69 -6.58 10.39
CA GLN A 76 25.59 -7.40 11.18
C GLN A 76 24.94 -7.88 12.50
N ALA A 77 24.24 -6.99 13.20
CA ALA A 77 23.52 -7.35 14.42
C ALA A 77 22.34 -8.32 14.18
N ILE A 78 21.68 -8.24 13.03
CA ILE A 78 20.62 -9.19 12.65
C ILE A 78 21.22 -10.57 12.34
N TYR A 79 22.32 -10.62 11.58
CA TYR A 79 23.05 -11.86 11.32
C TYR A 79 23.47 -12.56 12.62
N GLU A 80 24.01 -11.81 13.58
CA GLU A 80 24.38 -12.33 14.90
C GLU A 80 23.16 -12.91 15.64
N LYS A 81 22.03 -12.21 15.66
CA LYS A 81 20.78 -12.69 16.27
C LYS A 81 20.25 -13.97 15.60
N LEU A 82 20.46 -14.12 14.30
CA LEU A 82 20.08 -15.30 13.53
C LEU A 82 21.10 -16.45 13.64
N GLY A 83 22.25 -16.23 14.30
CA GLY A 83 23.36 -17.19 14.33
C GLY A 83 24.02 -17.40 12.97
N LYS A 84 23.88 -16.44 12.04
CA LYS A 84 24.47 -16.48 10.69
C LYS A 84 25.85 -15.82 10.69
N ARG A 85 26.75 -16.32 9.83
CA ARG A 85 28.05 -15.68 9.60
C ARG A 85 27.87 -14.42 8.76
N PHE A 86 28.25 -13.28 9.31
CA PHE A 86 28.33 -12.04 8.54
C PHE A 86 29.56 -12.06 7.60
N PRO A 87 29.43 -11.67 6.31
CA PRO A 87 30.57 -11.58 5.39
C PRO A 87 31.66 -10.62 5.89
N THR A 88 32.93 -10.93 5.62
CA THR A 88 34.05 -10.03 5.93
C THR A 88 34.08 -8.85 4.96
N GLN A 89 34.79 -7.78 5.32
CA GLN A 89 34.93 -6.64 4.40
C GLN A 89 35.62 -7.05 3.08
N GLU A 90 36.61 -7.94 3.14
CA GLU A 90 37.29 -8.46 1.94
C GLU A 90 36.33 -9.24 1.02
N GLU A 91 35.41 -10.02 1.58
CA GLU A 91 34.38 -10.74 0.83
C GLU A 91 33.35 -9.79 0.20
N ILE A 92 32.94 -8.75 0.93
CA ILE A 92 32.04 -7.70 0.42
C ILE A 92 32.71 -6.93 -0.73
N ASP A 93 33.96 -6.48 -0.53
CA ASP A 93 34.74 -5.75 -1.54
C ASP A 93 35.04 -6.62 -2.77
N GLY A 94 35.21 -7.93 -2.56
CA GLY A 94 35.36 -8.94 -3.61
C GLY A 94 34.07 -9.23 -4.39
N GLY A 95 32.93 -8.62 -4.03
CA GLY A 95 31.65 -8.78 -4.72
C GLY A 95 30.95 -10.12 -4.45
N GLN A 96 31.15 -10.70 -3.26
CA GLN A 96 30.38 -11.86 -2.83
C GLN A 96 28.88 -11.50 -2.76
N PRO A 97 27.98 -12.36 -3.27
CA PRO A 97 26.54 -12.16 -3.10
C PRO A 97 26.17 -11.96 -1.64
N PHE A 98 25.35 -10.94 -1.38
CA PHE A 98 24.93 -10.54 -0.04
C PHE A 98 23.41 -10.68 0.09
N THR A 99 22.98 -11.31 1.17
CA THR A 99 21.57 -11.46 1.55
C THR A 99 21.24 -10.44 2.63
N ASN A 100 20.22 -9.61 2.40
CA ASN A 100 19.69 -8.75 3.46
C ASN A 100 18.84 -9.58 4.42
N GLU A 101 18.90 -9.32 5.71
CA GLU A 101 18.18 -10.09 6.72
C GLU A 101 17.21 -9.18 7.47
N ALA A 102 16.02 -9.69 7.77
CA ALA A 102 15.07 -9.01 8.63
C ALA A 102 14.42 -9.99 9.60
N ILE A 103 14.25 -9.56 10.86
CA ILE A 103 13.49 -10.30 11.87
C ILE A 103 12.20 -9.53 12.15
N GLY A 104 11.07 -10.23 12.11
CA GLY A 104 9.76 -9.68 12.42
C GLY A 104 8.72 -10.76 12.63
N TYR A 105 7.45 -10.44 12.41
CA TYR A 105 6.36 -11.40 12.49
C TYR A 105 5.59 -11.43 11.18
N CYS A 106 5.33 -12.63 10.65
CA CYS A 106 4.41 -12.75 9.52
C CYS A 106 3.00 -12.36 9.97
N ARG A 107 2.13 -12.05 8.99
CA ARG A 107 0.74 -11.65 9.24
C ARG A 107 -0.01 -12.59 10.19
N ASP A 108 0.13 -13.90 10.03
CA ASP A 108 -0.57 -14.89 10.88
C ASP A 108 -0.12 -14.85 12.34
N CYS A 109 1.17 -14.63 12.60
CA CYS A 109 1.68 -14.49 13.95
C CYS A 109 1.36 -13.12 14.53
N ALA A 110 1.45 -12.06 13.73
CA ALA A 110 1.10 -10.72 14.15
C ALA A 110 -0.38 -10.61 14.53
N ALA A 111 -1.27 -11.33 13.84
CA ALA A 111 -2.70 -11.35 14.12
C ALA A 111 -3.06 -11.89 15.53
N LYS A 112 -2.20 -12.73 16.11
CA LYS A 112 -2.45 -13.33 17.43
C LYS A 112 -2.22 -12.33 18.56
N ASP A 113 -1.10 -11.63 18.52
CA ASP A 113 -0.63 -10.82 19.65
C ASP A 113 -0.39 -9.34 19.29
N ILE A 114 0.24 -9.05 18.15
CA ILE A 114 0.67 -7.68 17.79
C ILE A 114 -0.52 -6.81 17.36
N LEU A 115 -1.38 -7.32 16.48
CA LEU A 115 -2.53 -6.59 15.96
C LEU A 115 -3.66 -6.43 16.98
N GLN A 116 -3.61 -7.20 18.07
CA GLN A 116 -4.56 -7.13 19.19
C GLN A 116 -3.98 -6.36 20.40
N ASP A 117 -2.71 -5.96 20.33
CA ASP A 117 -2.05 -5.26 21.42
C ASP A 117 -2.71 -3.90 21.68
N LYS A 118 -2.95 -3.63 22.97
CA LYS A 118 -3.59 -2.44 23.49
C LYS A 118 -2.59 -1.46 24.13
N ALA A 119 -1.31 -1.80 24.18
CA ALA A 119 -0.26 -0.86 24.56
C ALA A 119 -0.34 0.37 23.64
N ALA A 120 -0.37 1.57 24.23
CA ALA A 120 -0.71 2.81 23.52
C ALA A 120 0.09 2.99 22.22
N GLY A 121 1.40 2.76 22.25
CA GLY A 121 2.27 2.90 21.08
C GLY A 121 1.96 1.90 19.96
N GLN A 122 1.67 0.64 20.30
CA GLN A 122 1.29 -0.38 19.31
C GLN A 122 -0.13 -0.16 18.79
N ARG A 123 -1.04 0.25 19.69
CA ARG A 123 -2.43 0.56 19.35
C ARG A 123 -2.52 1.68 18.31
N VAL A 124 -1.70 2.74 18.42
CA VAL A 124 -1.58 3.78 17.39
C VAL A 124 -1.20 3.20 16.04
N CYS A 125 -0.19 2.33 15.97
CA CYS A 125 0.23 1.71 14.71
C CYS A 125 -0.87 0.81 14.10
N ASN A 126 -1.56 0.03 14.94
CA ASN A 126 -2.65 -0.84 14.51
C ASN A 126 -3.83 -0.02 13.98
N LEU A 127 -4.20 1.06 14.67
CA LEU A 127 -5.26 1.98 14.24
C LEU A 127 -4.89 2.73 12.97
N ALA A 128 -3.63 3.17 12.82
CA ALA A 128 -3.17 3.83 11.61
C ALA A 128 -3.17 2.89 10.40
N LEU A 129 -2.77 1.62 10.59
CA LEU A 129 -2.89 0.59 9.56
C LEU A 129 -4.37 0.34 9.21
N GLN A 130 -5.25 0.28 10.21
CA GLN A 130 -6.69 0.16 9.99
C GLN A 130 -7.24 1.36 9.20
N LEU A 131 -6.85 2.59 9.56
CA LEU A 131 -7.28 3.81 8.89
C LEU A 131 -6.86 3.78 7.40
N HIS A 132 -5.61 3.45 7.12
CA HIS A 132 -5.14 3.27 5.75
C HIS A 132 -5.94 2.20 4.99
N GLY A 133 -6.24 1.08 5.62
CA GLY A 133 -7.09 0.05 5.02
C GLY A 133 -8.53 0.53 4.73
N GLU A 134 -9.11 1.41 5.56
CA GLU A 134 -10.39 2.04 5.25
C GLU A 134 -10.29 3.05 4.09
N ASP A 135 -9.19 3.81 4.02
CA ASP A 135 -8.89 4.74 2.94
C ASP A 135 -8.85 4.00 1.57
N GLU A 136 -8.34 2.77 1.52
CA GLU A 136 -8.38 1.92 0.31
C GLU A 136 -9.75 1.25 0.08
N LEU A 137 -10.37 0.75 1.15
CA LEU A 137 -11.59 -0.05 1.07
C LEU A 137 -12.81 0.77 0.63
N VAL A 138 -12.87 2.07 0.95
CA VAL A 138 -14.00 2.93 0.57
C VAL A 138 -14.17 3.01 -0.95
N VAL A 139 -13.07 3.14 -1.70
CA VAL A 139 -13.07 3.16 -3.17
C VAL A 139 -13.53 1.82 -3.74
N ALA A 140 -13.05 0.71 -3.17
CA ALA A 140 -13.45 -0.63 -3.60
C ALA A 140 -14.94 -0.90 -3.34
N LYS A 141 -15.48 -0.45 -2.19
CA LYS A 141 -16.90 -0.56 -1.85
C LYS A 141 -17.77 0.28 -2.79
N ALA A 142 -17.38 1.53 -3.03
CA ALA A 142 -18.09 2.41 -3.96
C ALA A 142 -18.13 1.83 -5.37
N ARG A 143 -16.98 1.34 -5.89
CA ARG A 143 -16.91 0.63 -7.16
C ARG A 143 -17.89 -0.55 -7.23
N ALA A 144 -17.93 -1.37 -6.18
CA ALA A 144 -18.80 -2.55 -6.13
C ALA A 144 -20.29 -2.18 -6.15
N VAL A 145 -20.67 -1.12 -5.45
CA VAL A 145 -22.03 -0.57 -5.46
C VAL A 145 -22.40 -0.05 -6.85
N MET A 146 -21.55 0.79 -7.47
CA MET A 146 -21.76 1.33 -8.82
C MET A 146 -21.92 0.21 -9.86
N GLU A 147 -21.11 -0.85 -9.75
CA GLU A 147 -21.23 -2.05 -10.59
C GLU A 147 -22.54 -2.80 -10.33
N GLY A 148 -22.97 -2.88 -9.08
CA GLY A 148 -24.28 -3.43 -8.70
C GLY A 148 -25.45 -2.68 -9.31
N ALA A 149 -25.41 -1.34 -9.28
CA ALA A 149 -26.40 -0.47 -9.91
C ALA A 149 -26.49 -0.71 -11.42
N LEU A 150 -25.34 -0.78 -12.10
CA LEU A 150 -25.27 -1.09 -13.53
C LEU A 150 -25.85 -2.48 -13.84
N LYS A 151 -25.48 -3.52 -13.08
CA LYS A 151 -26.02 -4.87 -13.26
C LYS A 151 -27.53 -4.92 -13.07
N LYS A 152 -28.05 -4.22 -12.06
CA LYS A 152 -29.50 -4.12 -11.80
C LYS A 152 -30.23 -3.43 -12.94
N TRP A 153 -29.68 -2.33 -13.46
CA TRP A 153 -30.23 -1.64 -14.62
C TRP A 153 -30.22 -2.52 -15.88
N LEU A 154 -29.10 -3.17 -16.18
CA LEU A 154 -28.94 -4.09 -17.31
C LEU A 154 -29.92 -5.26 -17.26
N ALA A 155 -30.19 -5.81 -16.07
CA ALA A 155 -31.15 -6.88 -15.86
C ALA A 155 -32.60 -6.45 -16.17
N GLY A 156 -32.90 -5.15 -16.05
CA GLY A 156 -34.21 -4.58 -16.40
C GLY A 156 -34.44 -4.40 -17.91
N ILE A 157 -33.43 -4.63 -18.74
CA ILE A 157 -33.55 -4.54 -20.20
C ILE A 157 -34.05 -5.86 -20.76
N GLU A 158 -35.23 -5.86 -21.38
CA GLU A 158 -35.94 -7.09 -21.78
C GLU A 158 -35.71 -7.50 -23.25
N SER A 159 -35.23 -6.61 -24.12
CA SER A 159 -35.04 -6.94 -25.54
C SER A 159 -33.81 -6.25 -26.16
N ALA A 160 -33.21 -6.90 -27.16
CA ALA A 160 -32.06 -6.37 -27.88
C ALA A 160 -32.40 -5.07 -28.63
N ASP A 161 -33.59 -4.98 -29.23
CA ASP A 161 -34.04 -3.77 -29.93
C ASP A 161 -34.14 -2.57 -29.01
N ALA A 162 -34.69 -2.74 -27.80
CA ALA A 162 -34.74 -1.68 -26.79
C ALA A 162 -33.33 -1.27 -26.34
N PHE A 163 -32.41 -2.23 -26.23
CA PHE A 163 -31.05 -1.93 -25.80
C PHE A 163 -30.24 -1.17 -26.86
N LEU A 164 -30.40 -1.53 -28.14
CA LEU A 164 -29.71 -0.89 -29.25
C LEU A 164 -30.12 0.58 -29.45
N GLN A 165 -31.29 1.00 -28.95
CA GLN A 165 -31.72 2.41 -28.99
C GLN A 165 -30.78 3.35 -28.23
N TYR A 166 -29.98 2.82 -27.29
CA TYR A 166 -29.00 3.62 -26.54
C TYR A 166 -27.70 3.90 -27.31
N GLY A 167 -27.56 3.45 -28.56
CA GLY A 167 -26.41 3.80 -29.40
C GLY A 167 -25.10 3.11 -28.98
N LEU A 168 -25.14 1.80 -28.76
CA LEU A 168 -24.01 0.99 -28.26
C LEU A 168 -22.83 0.82 -29.24
N GLY A 169 -22.89 1.44 -30.42
CA GLY A 169 -21.84 1.36 -31.45
C GLY A 169 -20.69 2.35 -31.28
N ASP A 170 -20.82 3.32 -30.37
CA ASP A 170 -19.78 4.31 -30.05
C ASP A 170 -19.32 4.18 -28.60
N PHE A 171 -18.01 4.20 -28.39
CA PHE A 171 -17.41 4.05 -27.07
C PHE A 171 -17.83 5.17 -26.12
N ASN A 172 -17.87 6.42 -26.60
CA ASN A 172 -18.24 7.55 -25.74
C ASN A 172 -19.71 7.48 -25.35
N ALA A 173 -20.59 7.11 -26.29
CA ALA A 173 -22.00 6.88 -26.00
C ALA A 173 -22.21 5.78 -24.93
N VAL A 174 -21.48 4.66 -25.02
CA VAL A 174 -21.55 3.59 -24.02
C VAL A 174 -21.04 4.06 -22.65
N ARG A 175 -19.92 4.78 -22.63
CA ARG A 175 -19.37 5.34 -21.39
C ARG A 175 -20.35 6.31 -20.74
N ASP A 176 -20.90 7.24 -21.51
CA ASP A 176 -21.82 8.27 -21.01
C ASP A 176 -23.15 7.65 -20.53
N LEU A 177 -23.61 6.58 -21.18
CA LEU A 177 -24.73 5.76 -20.73
C LEU A 177 -24.45 5.13 -19.36
N ILE A 178 -23.32 4.43 -19.21
CA ILE A 178 -22.93 3.79 -17.96
C ILE A 178 -22.85 4.84 -16.84
N CYS A 179 -22.17 5.96 -17.07
CA CYS A 179 -22.10 7.05 -16.11
C CYS A 179 -23.49 7.59 -15.75
N SER A 180 -24.37 7.77 -16.73
CA SER A 180 -25.74 8.23 -16.48
C SER A 180 -26.52 7.25 -15.62
N VAL A 181 -26.37 5.93 -15.83
CA VAL A 181 -27.01 4.89 -15.01
C VAL A 181 -26.49 4.93 -13.58
N MET A 182 -25.18 5.07 -13.38
CA MET A 182 -24.58 5.15 -12.04
C MET A 182 -24.98 6.42 -11.29
N LEU A 183 -25.21 7.53 -12.00
CA LEU A 183 -25.59 8.81 -11.40
C LEU A 183 -27.12 8.97 -11.18
N GLN A 184 -27.93 8.01 -11.60
CA GLN A 184 -29.39 8.07 -11.42
C GLN A 184 -29.83 7.84 -9.97
N ASP A 185 -29.12 7.00 -9.23
CA ASP A 185 -29.39 6.67 -7.83
C ASP A 185 -28.06 6.42 -7.10
N THR A 186 -27.64 7.39 -6.30
CA THR A 186 -26.35 7.37 -5.58
C THR A 186 -26.50 7.05 -4.09
N ALA A 187 -27.67 6.56 -3.67
CA ALA A 187 -27.98 6.37 -2.24
C ALA A 187 -27.06 5.35 -1.56
N GLU A 188 -26.63 4.32 -2.29
CA GLU A 188 -25.72 3.30 -1.76
C GLU A 188 -24.28 3.83 -1.64
N GLU A 189 -23.82 4.67 -2.58
CA GLU A 189 -22.53 5.36 -2.52
C GLU A 189 -22.48 6.37 -1.37
N GLU A 190 -23.57 7.11 -1.15
CA GLU A 190 -23.73 8.00 0.01
C GLU A 190 -23.65 7.22 1.33
N ALA A 191 -24.24 6.02 1.40
CA ALA A 191 -24.16 5.16 2.58
C ALA A 191 -22.72 4.64 2.81
N VAL A 192 -22.00 4.28 1.73
CA VAL A 192 -20.58 3.90 1.79
C VAL A 192 -19.74 5.06 2.33
N LEU A 193 -19.95 6.27 1.81
CA LEU A 193 -19.24 7.47 2.27
C LEU A 193 -19.54 7.78 3.74
N ALA A 194 -20.80 7.75 4.15
CA ALA A 194 -21.19 8.04 5.53
C ALA A 194 -20.54 7.07 6.54
N ALA A 195 -20.55 5.76 6.22
CA ALA A 195 -19.93 4.75 7.05
C ALA A 195 -18.40 4.90 7.13
N TYR A 196 -17.76 5.30 6.02
CA TYR A 196 -16.34 5.60 5.99
C TYR A 196 -16.01 6.83 6.86
N THR A 197 -16.74 7.93 6.71
CA THR A 197 -16.53 9.17 7.48
C THR A 197 -16.67 8.95 8.98
N GLU A 198 -17.69 8.21 9.42
CA GLU A 198 -17.88 7.85 10.83
C GLU A 198 -16.67 7.08 11.37
N LYS A 199 -16.21 6.08 10.61
CA LYS A 199 -15.10 5.22 11.01
C LYS A 199 -13.76 5.96 11.04
N VAL A 200 -13.50 6.80 10.05
CA VAL A 200 -12.31 7.67 10.00
C VAL A 200 -12.29 8.60 11.21
N ALA A 201 -13.41 9.26 11.51
CA ALA A 201 -13.52 10.17 12.64
C ALA A 201 -13.22 9.46 13.97
N ALA A 202 -13.84 8.29 14.20
CA ALA A 202 -13.62 7.49 15.40
C ALA A 202 -12.15 7.06 15.56
N ILE A 203 -11.51 6.59 14.49
CA ILE A 203 -10.11 6.18 14.52
C ILE A 203 -9.19 7.38 14.78
N LYS A 204 -9.40 8.50 14.09
CA LYS A 204 -8.60 9.72 14.29
C LYS A 204 -8.71 10.24 15.72
N GLU A 205 -9.90 10.21 16.31
CA GLU A 205 -10.12 10.61 17.70
C GLU A 205 -9.37 9.70 18.69
N GLU A 206 -9.45 8.37 18.51
CA GLU A 206 -8.75 7.41 19.37
C GLU A 206 -7.23 7.59 19.28
N ILE A 207 -6.68 7.71 18.06
CA ILE A 207 -5.25 7.96 17.85
C ILE A 207 -4.85 9.29 18.51
N GLY A 208 -5.63 10.36 18.29
CA GLY A 208 -5.36 11.68 18.87
C GLY A 208 -5.21 11.62 20.39
N LYS A 209 -6.14 10.96 21.08
CA LYS A 209 -6.10 10.75 22.53
C LYS A 209 -4.87 9.95 22.99
N LEU A 210 -4.51 8.89 22.26
CA LEU A 210 -3.33 8.08 22.59
C LEU A 210 -2.02 8.89 22.46
N LEU A 211 -1.92 9.73 21.43
CA LEU A 211 -0.73 10.54 21.15
C LEU A 211 -0.43 11.57 22.24
N GLU A 212 -1.43 12.04 23.00
CA GLU A 212 -1.23 12.95 24.14
C GLU A 212 -0.32 12.35 25.22
N SER A 213 -0.38 11.02 25.40
CA SER A 213 0.36 10.29 26.42
C SER A 213 1.71 9.73 25.97
N LEU A 214 1.93 9.66 24.65
CA LEU A 214 3.13 9.04 24.08
C LEU A 214 4.31 10.03 24.04
N PRO A 215 5.56 9.54 24.12
CA PRO A 215 6.75 10.34 23.82
C PRO A 215 6.79 10.75 22.33
N ASP A 216 7.69 11.67 21.98
CA ASP A 216 7.85 12.12 20.58
C ASP A 216 8.34 11.01 19.65
N THR A 217 9.05 10.03 20.21
CA THR A 217 9.45 8.80 19.51
C THR A 217 9.20 7.59 20.40
N TRP A 218 8.67 6.51 19.84
CA TRP A 218 8.48 5.23 20.53
C TRP A 218 8.82 4.06 19.60
N GLN A 219 8.90 2.86 20.17
CA GLN A 219 9.12 1.64 19.40
C GLN A 219 7.80 0.87 19.28
N ALA A 220 7.49 0.39 18.09
CA ALA A 220 6.32 -0.45 17.81
C ALA A 220 6.58 -1.32 16.58
N TYR A 221 5.76 -2.35 16.41
CA TYR A 221 5.73 -3.14 15.19
C TYR A 221 4.88 -2.44 14.14
N ALA A 222 5.46 -2.22 12.96
CA ALA A 222 4.76 -1.70 11.79
C ALA A 222 4.86 -2.68 10.62
N ALA A 223 3.81 -2.76 9.82
CA ALA A 223 3.79 -3.60 8.63
C ALA A 223 4.81 -3.09 7.59
N ARG A 224 5.54 -4.02 7.00
CA ARG A 224 6.41 -3.81 5.86
C ARG A 224 6.15 -4.91 4.85
N SER A 225 5.63 -4.53 3.69
CA SER A 225 5.41 -5.44 2.58
C SER A 225 6.75 -5.92 2.00
N THR A 226 6.81 -7.19 1.59
CA THR A 226 7.92 -7.75 0.80
C THR A 226 7.90 -7.26 -0.65
N GLY A 227 6.79 -6.67 -1.10
CA GLY A 227 6.61 -6.16 -2.46
C GLY A 227 7.06 -4.72 -2.67
N VAL A 228 7.42 -4.00 -1.60
CA VAL A 228 7.91 -2.61 -1.70
C VAL A 228 9.43 -2.54 -1.75
N TYR A 229 9.94 -1.47 -2.34
CA TYR A 229 11.37 -1.18 -2.35
C TYR A 229 11.91 -0.92 -0.94
N GLU A 230 13.23 -0.95 -0.80
CA GLU A 230 13.93 -0.64 0.46
C GLU A 230 15.16 0.23 0.18
N SER A 231 15.40 1.23 1.04
CA SER A 231 16.66 1.96 1.05
C SER A 231 17.66 1.33 2.01
N MET A 232 18.88 1.10 1.53
CA MET A 232 20.04 0.66 2.30
C MET A 232 20.78 1.83 2.95
N ASN A 233 20.11 2.97 3.13
CA ASN A 233 20.68 4.15 3.77
C ASN A 233 19.75 4.70 4.85
N ASP A 234 20.32 5.04 6.00
CA ASP A 234 19.58 5.49 7.19
C ASP A 234 18.96 6.88 7.06
N LYS A 235 19.40 7.68 6.08
CA LYS A 235 19.09 9.11 6.00
C LYS A 235 18.42 9.54 4.71
N MET A 236 18.55 8.75 3.64
CA MET A 236 18.15 9.18 2.29
C MET A 236 17.81 7.99 1.38
N TYR A 237 16.97 8.24 0.40
CA TYR A 237 16.63 7.35 -0.70
C TYR A 237 17.36 7.85 -1.97
N HIS A 238 18.06 6.97 -2.70
CA HIS A 238 18.72 7.28 -3.98
C HIS A 238 18.78 6.02 -4.85
N GLU A 239 18.85 6.18 -6.19
CA GLU A 239 19.01 5.09 -7.16
C GLU A 239 20.15 4.07 -6.84
N TYR A 240 21.17 4.49 -6.08
CA TYR A 240 22.31 3.67 -5.70
C TYR A 240 22.12 2.94 -4.37
N THR A 241 21.23 3.44 -3.49
CA THR A 241 20.99 2.85 -2.16
C THR A 241 19.72 1.99 -2.15
N VAL A 242 18.95 2.01 -3.24
CA VAL A 242 17.63 1.41 -3.31
C VAL A 242 17.66 0.10 -4.06
N ILE A 243 16.89 -0.85 -3.57
CA ILE A 243 16.68 -2.14 -4.21
C ILE A 243 15.17 -2.39 -4.37
N PHE A 244 14.80 -3.01 -5.49
CA PHE A 244 13.42 -3.39 -5.78
C PHE A 244 13.30 -4.91 -5.81
N PRO A 245 12.20 -5.49 -5.28
CA PRO A 245 11.84 -6.89 -5.53
C PRO A 245 11.72 -7.17 -7.03
N LYS A 246 12.00 -8.42 -7.46
CA LYS A 246 11.74 -8.82 -8.84
C LYS A 246 10.24 -8.67 -9.18
N PRO A 247 9.89 -8.34 -10.43
CA PRO A 247 8.50 -8.38 -10.87
C PRO A 247 7.87 -9.76 -10.62
N GLY A 248 6.62 -9.78 -10.18
CA GLY A 248 5.88 -11.01 -9.90
C GLY A 248 6.09 -11.60 -8.50
N VAL A 249 6.87 -10.96 -7.62
CA VAL A 249 6.88 -11.30 -6.19
C VAL A 249 5.49 -11.04 -5.62
N ILE A 250 4.87 -12.08 -5.06
CA ILE A 250 3.60 -11.96 -4.33
C ILE A 250 3.91 -11.25 -3.00
N PRO A 251 3.33 -10.06 -2.74
CA PRO A 251 3.59 -9.33 -1.51
C PRO A 251 3.08 -10.10 -0.29
N GLU A 252 3.92 -10.17 0.75
CA GLU A 252 3.57 -10.61 2.10
C GLU A 252 3.93 -9.49 3.08
N ASP A 253 3.12 -9.29 4.12
CA ASP A 253 3.45 -8.32 5.16
C ASP A 253 4.22 -8.96 6.32
N TYR A 254 5.34 -8.32 6.67
CA TYR A 254 6.08 -8.59 7.90
C TYR A 254 6.00 -7.39 8.84
N TYR A 255 5.69 -7.67 10.10
CA TYR A 255 5.61 -6.68 11.16
C TYR A 255 6.99 -6.54 11.81
N ILE A 256 7.66 -5.43 11.53
CA ILE A 256 9.04 -5.15 11.94
C ILE A 256 9.02 -4.15 13.10
N TYR A 257 9.78 -4.45 14.15
CA TYR A 257 9.94 -3.56 15.30
C TYR A 257 10.81 -2.36 14.92
N ARG A 258 10.28 -1.14 15.05
CA ARG A 258 10.96 0.07 14.61
C ARG A 258 10.57 1.30 15.41
N SER A 259 11.36 2.37 15.24
CA SER A 259 11.04 3.69 15.77
C SER A 259 9.91 4.34 14.97
N ILE A 260 8.93 4.89 15.68
CA ILE A 260 7.82 5.68 15.15
C ILE A 260 7.92 7.10 15.69
N GLU A 261 7.64 8.08 14.85
CA GLU A 261 7.72 9.52 15.17
C GLU A 261 6.32 10.11 15.29
N LYS A 262 6.01 10.76 16.42
CA LYS A 262 4.71 11.38 16.70
C LYS A 262 4.30 12.37 15.62
N SER A 263 5.24 13.22 15.19
CA SER A 263 5.02 14.23 14.15
C SER A 263 4.58 13.62 12.81
N ARG A 264 5.08 12.45 12.45
CA ARG A 264 4.69 11.77 11.21
C ARG A 264 3.31 11.13 11.32
N VAL A 265 3.00 10.54 12.48
CA VAL A 265 1.63 10.06 12.72
C VAL A 265 0.65 11.23 12.61
N GLN A 266 0.93 12.38 13.22
CA GLN A 266 0.10 13.58 13.09
C GLN A 266 -0.06 14.02 11.63
N MET A 267 1.04 14.07 10.87
CA MET A 267 1.00 14.42 9.45
C MET A 267 0.09 13.49 8.63
N PHE A 268 0.06 12.18 8.94
CA PHE A 268 -0.86 11.22 8.31
C PHE A 268 -2.33 11.47 8.69
N LEU A 269 -2.61 11.82 9.95
CA LEU A 269 -3.98 12.12 10.40
C LEU A 269 -4.51 13.42 9.78
N GLU A 270 -3.63 14.39 9.54
CA GLU A 270 -3.96 15.71 8.98
C GLU A 270 -4.15 15.70 7.46
N GLN A 271 -3.79 14.61 6.76
CA GLN A 271 -3.98 14.52 5.32
C GLN A 271 -5.47 14.63 4.94
N PRO A 272 -5.78 15.37 3.86
CA PRO A 272 -7.10 15.36 3.24
C PRO A 272 -7.53 13.93 2.90
N ARG A 273 -8.81 13.65 3.12
CA ARG A 273 -9.45 12.38 2.81
C ARG A 273 -10.69 12.65 1.95
N ILE A 274 -11.29 11.60 1.44
CA ILE A 274 -12.56 11.70 0.71
C ILE A 274 -13.63 12.21 1.69
N GLU A 275 -14.17 13.40 1.45
CA GLU A 275 -15.15 14.07 2.31
C GLU A 275 -16.52 14.23 1.62
N SER A 276 -16.55 14.09 0.29
CA SER A 276 -17.75 14.28 -0.53
C SER A 276 -18.01 13.11 -1.49
N LEU A 277 -19.28 13.01 -1.94
CA LEU A 277 -19.67 12.03 -2.95
C LEU A 277 -18.94 12.30 -4.28
N GLU A 278 -18.74 13.56 -4.65
CA GLU A 278 -18.01 13.94 -5.86
C GLU A 278 -16.58 13.40 -5.84
N GLU A 279 -15.85 13.61 -4.74
CA GLU A 279 -14.50 13.07 -4.57
C GLU A 279 -14.49 11.54 -4.62
N LEU A 280 -15.46 10.88 -3.97
CA LEU A 280 -15.55 9.41 -4.00
C LEU A 280 -15.72 8.88 -5.42
N LEU A 281 -16.65 9.46 -6.19
CA LEU A 281 -16.90 9.07 -7.57
C LEU A 281 -15.71 9.36 -8.49
N MET A 282 -15.02 10.48 -8.25
CA MET A 282 -13.77 10.81 -8.96
C MET A 282 -12.63 9.83 -8.65
N GLU A 283 -12.48 9.41 -7.40
CA GLU A 283 -11.46 8.43 -6.97
C GLU A 283 -11.71 7.05 -7.57
N VAL A 284 -12.98 6.61 -7.66
CA VAL A 284 -13.35 5.38 -8.37
C VAL A 284 -13.01 5.52 -9.85
N GLY A 285 -13.51 6.58 -10.50
CA GLY A 285 -13.34 6.80 -11.93
C GLY A 285 -14.08 5.77 -12.79
N PHE A 286 -13.76 5.74 -14.09
CA PHE A 286 -14.38 4.80 -15.02
C PHE A 286 -13.56 3.52 -15.20
N HIS A 287 -14.23 2.37 -15.15
CA HIS A 287 -13.63 1.06 -15.33
C HIS A 287 -14.05 0.42 -16.65
N GLY A 288 -13.06 -0.04 -17.43
CA GLY A 288 -13.31 -0.68 -18.73
C GLY A 288 -14.15 -1.96 -18.60
N GLU A 289 -14.04 -2.67 -17.48
CA GLU A 289 -14.81 -3.87 -17.18
C GLU A 289 -16.33 -3.62 -17.16
N TRP A 290 -16.77 -2.38 -16.95
CA TRP A 290 -18.19 -2.03 -17.02
C TRP A 290 -18.73 -2.05 -18.45
N ILE A 291 -17.89 -1.79 -19.45
CA ILE A 291 -18.25 -1.95 -20.87
C ILE A 291 -18.45 -3.42 -21.19
N ASP A 292 -17.63 -4.31 -20.61
CA ASP A 292 -17.78 -5.75 -20.80
C ASP A 292 -19.13 -6.25 -20.26
N LEU A 293 -19.63 -5.70 -19.14
CA LEU A 293 -20.96 -6.01 -18.63
C LEU A 293 -22.08 -5.61 -19.61
N VAL A 294 -21.98 -4.42 -20.21
CA VAL A 294 -22.93 -3.95 -21.23
C VAL A 294 -22.91 -4.87 -22.45
N ASN A 295 -21.72 -5.20 -22.94
CA ASN A 295 -21.54 -6.07 -24.10
C ASN A 295 -22.06 -7.48 -23.85
N GLN A 296 -21.77 -8.04 -22.66
CA GLN A 296 -22.28 -9.35 -22.26
C GLN A 296 -23.81 -9.35 -22.27
N ARG A 297 -24.46 -8.33 -21.69
CA ARG A 297 -25.92 -8.24 -21.67
C ARG A 297 -26.50 -8.18 -23.09
N LEU A 298 -25.88 -7.42 -23.98
CA LEU A 298 -26.32 -7.34 -25.37
C LEU A 298 -26.24 -8.70 -26.07
N GLN A 299 -25.14 -9.44 -25.89
CA GLN A 299 -24.98 -10.78 -26.46
C GLN A 299 -26.03 -11.76 -25.92
N GLU A 300 -26.33 -11.71 -24.63
CA GLU A 300 -27.38 -12.53 -24.02
C GLU A 300 -28.76 -12.25 -24.64
N LEU A 301 -29.10 -10.98 -24.84
CA LEU A 301 -30.38 -10.59 -25.45
C LEU A 301 -30.47 -10.97 -26.94
N VAL A 302 -29.37 -10.83 -27.69
CA VAL A 302 -29.31 -11.23 -29.10
C VAL A 302 -29.41 -12.76 -29.24
N ALA A 303 -28.85 -13.53 -28.32
CA ALA A 303 -28.95 -14.98 -28.34
C ALA A 303 -30.35 -15.52 -27.96
N GLN A 304 -31.17 -14.70 -27.30
CA GLN A 304 -32.54 -15.03 -26.90
C GLN A 304 -33.60 -14.63 -27.94
N ALA A 305 -33.23 -13.78 -28.91
CA ALA A 305 -34.08 -13.32 -30.01
C ALA A 305 -34.09 -14.33 -31.17
#